data_AF-A0A318J4D6-F1
#
_entry.id   AF-A0A318J4D6-F1
#
_cell.length_a   1.000
_cell.length_b   1.000
_cell.length_c   1.000
_cell.angle_alpha   90.00
_cell.angle_beta   90.00
_cell.angle_gamma   90.00
#
_symmetry.space_group_name_H-M   'P 1'
#
loop_
_entity.id
_entity.type
_entity.pdbx_description
1 polymer ?
#
loop_
_entity_poly.entity_id
_entity_poly.type
_entity_poly.pdbx_seq_one_letter_code
_entity_poly.pdbx_strand_id
1 'polypeptide(L)' 'MKTYLVTVTERDGRRYVVAALATSTCDACMQVLEQLGRIVGISGRRA' A
#
# COMPACT_ATOMS: atom_id res chain seq x y z
N MET A 1 15.82 -8.70 1.32
CA MET A 1 14.46 -8.14 1.52
C MET A 1 14.30 -7.73 2.97
N LYS A 2 13.47 -6.75 3.27
CA LYS A 2 13.17 -6.29 4.63
C LYS A 2 11.67 -6.14 4.78
N THR A 3 11.17 -6.30 6.01
CA THR A 3 9.78 -6.01 6.33
C THR A 3 9.66 -4.53 6.68
N TYR A 4 8.78 -3.83 5.97
CA TYR A 4 8.45 -2.43 6.21
C TYR A 4 7.04 -2.36 6.82
N LEU A 5 6.88 -1.53 7.84
CA LEU A 5 5.58 -1.19 8.40
C LEU A 5 5.13 0.12 7.75
N VAL A 6 4.09 0.05 6.93
CA VAL A 6 3.52 1.21 6.23
C VAL A 6 2.24 1.61 6.94
N THR A 7 2.22 2.82 7.50
CA THR A 7 1.00 3.37 8.10
C THR A 7 0.22 4.11 7.02
N VAL A 8 -1.04 3.71 6.84
CA VAL A 8 -1.95 4.35 5.90
C VAL A 8 -3.01 5.08 6.70
N THR A 9 -3.29 6.32 6.31
CA THR A 9 -4.37 7.13 6.88
C THR A 9 -5.34 7.46 5.77
N GLU A 10 -6.60 7.06 5.93
CA GLU A 10 -7.68 7.39 5.01
C GLU A 10 -8.26 8.77 5.30
N ARG A 11 -9.00 9.31 4.33
CA ARG A 11 -9.58 10.66 4.41
C ARG A 11 -10.58 10.82 5.57
N ASP A 12 -11.23 9.73 5.97
CA ASP A 12 -12.16 9.70 7.10
C ASP A 12 -11.46 9.57 8.47
N GLY A 13 -10.11 9.56 8.48
CA GLY A 13 -9.29 9.45 9.67
C GLY A 13 -9.02 8.02 10.13
N ARG A 14 -9.51 7.00 9.41
CA ARG A 14 -9.16 5.59 9.70
C ARG A 14 -7.68 5.36 9.43
N ARG A 15 -7.04 4.61 10.31
CA ARG A 15 -5.61 4.27 10.23
C ARG A 15 -5.41 2.77 10.30
N TYR A 16 -4.55 2.26 9.43
CA TYR A 16 -4.11 0.87 9.47
C TYR A 16 -2.63 0.76 9.15
N VAL A 17 -2.03 -0.31 9.67
CA VAL A 17 -0.62 -0.63 9.44
C VAL A 17 -0.55 -1.87 8.57
N VAL A 18 0.15 -1.77 7.45
CA VAL A 18 0.37 -2.87 6.51
C VAL A 18 1.84 -3.27 6.57
N ALA A 19 2.09 -4.57 6.76
CA ALA A 19 3.43 -5.12 6.65
C ALA A 19 3.71 -5.46 5.17
N ALA A 20 4.74 -4.87 4.60
CA ALA A 20 5.18 -5.10 3.23
C ALA A 20 6.60 -5.66 3.20
N LEU A 21 6.79 -6.80 2.53
CA LEU A 21 8.12 -7.38 2.33
C LEU A 21 8.70 -6.85 1.01
N ALA A 22 9.70 -5.97 1.10
CA ALA A 22 10.21 -5.26 -0.07
C ALA A 22 11.74 -5.08 -0.04
N THR A 23 12.29 -4.61 -1.15
CA THR A 23 13.72 -4.25 -1.29
C THR A 23 14.01 -2.83 -0.84
N SER A 24 13.09 -1.89 -1.08
CA SER A 24 13.19 -0.50 -0.68
C SER A 24 11.90 0.01 -0.02
N THR A 25 11.96 1.18 0.62
CA THR A 25 10.78 1.88 1.14
C THR A 25 9.82 2.26 0.01
N CYS A 26 10.33 2.67 -1.14
CA CYS A 26 9.53 3.01 -2.33
C CYS A 26 8.70 1.80 -2.79
N ASP A 27 9.36 0.63 -2.92
CA ASP A 27 8.70 -0.62 -3.33
C ASP A 27 7.61 -1.03 -2.34
N ALA A 28 7.86 -0.89 -1.03
CA ALA A 28 6.86 -1.17 0.00
C ALA A 28 5.64 -0.25 -0.12
N CYS A 29 5.85 1.06 -0.33
CA CYS A 29 4.74 2.00 -0.53
C CYS A 29 3.93 1.70 -1.79
N MET A 30 4.61 1.41 -2.91
CA MET A 30 3.95 1.05 -4.18
C MET A 30 3.12 -0.23 -4.04
N GLN A 31 3.67 -1.26 -3.38
CA GLN A 31 2.95 -2.50 -3.12
C GLN A 31 1.68 -2.27 -2.29
N VAL A 32 1.75 -1.45 -1.23
CA VAL A 32 0.59 -1.11 -0.41
C VAL A 32 -0.44 -0.30 -1.20
N LEU A 33 -0.02 0.67 -2.01
CA LEU A 33 -0.93 1.43 -2.88
C LEU A 33 -1.63 0.53 -3.90
N GLU A 34 -0.93 -0.41 -4.52
CA GLU A 34 -1.53 -1.38 -5.44
C GLU A 34 -2.55 -2.29 -4.73
N GLN A 35 -2.24 -2.76 -3.51
CA GLN A 35 -3.16 -3.57 -2.71
C GLN A 35 -4.44 -2.79 -2.39
N LEU A 36 -4.31 -1.54 -1.95
CA LEU A 36 -5.45 -0.67 -1.64
C LEU A 36 -6.25 -0.31 -2.89
N GLY A 37 -5.58 -0.03 -4.02
CA GLY A 37 -6.23 0.21 -5.30
C GLY A 37 -7.12 -0.95 -5.73
N ARG A 38 -6.66 -2.20 -5.52
CA ARG A 38 -7.48 -3.41 -5.79
C ARG A 38 -8.68 -3.52 -4.86
N ILE A 39 -8.54 -3.18 -3.57
CA ILE A 39 -9.61 -3.26 -2.56
C ILE A 39 -10.71 -2.23 -2.84
N VAL A 40 -10.34 -1.01 -3.23
CA VAL A 40 -11.28 0.09 -3.49
C VAL A 40 -11.91 0.00 -4.89
N GLY A 41 -11.49 -0.98 -5.71
CA GLY A 41 -11.95 -1.08 -7.10
C GLY A 41 -11.35 0.00 -8.01
N ILE A 42 -10.31 0.71 -7.55
CA ILE A 42 -9.41 1.51 -8.41
C ILE A 42 -8.49 0.51 -9.13
N SER A 43 -9.11 -0.31 -9.96
CA SER A 43 -8.46 -1.01 -11.06
C SER A 43 -8.03 0.07 -12.04
N GLY A 44 -6.89 0.69 -11.79
CA GLY A 44 -6.15 1.35 -12.84
C GLY A 44 -5.84 0.27 -13.87
N ARG A 45 -6.63 0.22 -14.94
CA ARG A 45 -6.27 -0.42 -16.21
C ARG A 45 -4.78 -0.13 -16.42
N ARG A 46 -3.94 -1.17 -16.32
CA ARG A 46 -2.70 -1.21 -17.10
C ARG A 46 -3.17 -1.26 -18.56
N ALA A 47 -3.26 -0.10 -19.19
CA ALA A 47 -3.13 0.04 -20.63
C ALA A 47 -1.65 0.26 -20.93
#